data_AF-A0A842YF71-F1
#
_entry.id   AF-A0A842YF71-F1
#
_cell.length_a   1.000
_cell.length_b   1.000
_cell.length_c   1.000
_cell.angle_alpha   90.00
_cell.angle_beta   90.00
_cell.angle_gamma   90.00
#
_symmetry.space_group_name_H-M   'P 1'
#
loop_
_entity.id
_entity.type
_entity.pdbx_description
1 polymer ?
#
loop_
_entity_poly.entity_id
_entity_poly.type
_entity_poly.pdbx_seq_one_letter_code
_entity_poly.pdbx_strand_id
1 'polypeptide(L)'
;MSDEQRVVHEDELDPEAFEWNRKDDVKEGLHMLLSHHPPSLYGHCLRVSFRGRSLYFCGRCTGIYSGLGLGIILLVLFQIDLNPEWFWFLFSVILGFTTVVDWVSQRLTPRKTTNHIRAVTGFCSGFGLAIIFLMGNLFYMLVALSIMAGSVGIVGLIENRRRTKSLTVMRAKFEAEDAKDEE
;
A
#
# COMPACT_ATOMS: atom_id res chain seq x y z
N MET A 1 -49.58 19.08 -8.67
CA MET A 1 -48.16 19.29 -8.32
C MET A 1 -47.51 17.94 -8.35
N SER A 2 -46.76 17.67 -9.41
CA SER A 2 -46.07 16.40 -9.64
C SER A 2 -44.99 16.20 -8.58
N ASP A 3 -44.95 14.99 -8.02
CA ASP A 3 -43.80 14.46 -7.27
C ASP A 3 -42.54 14.66 -8.10
N GLU A 4 -41.71 15.61 -7.68
CA GLU A 4 -40.38 15.79 -8.22
C GLU A 4 -39.53 14.66 -7.64
N GLN A 5 -39.46 13.56 -8.39
CA GLN A 5 -38.68 12.38 -8.05
C GLN A 5 -37.21 12.80 -7.94
N ARG A 6 -36.73 13.02 -6.72
CA ARG A 6 -35.35 13.43 -6.44
C ARG A 6 -34.42 12.34 -6.98
N VAL A 7 -33.74 12.65 -8.08
CA VAL A 7 -32.72 11.77 -8.67
C VAL A 7 -31.48 11.87 -7.78
N VAL A 8 -31.33 10.91 -6.86
CA VAL A 8 -30.15 10.76 -6.03
C VAL A 8 -28.98 10.38 -6.94
N HIS A 9 -27.94 11.22 -6.98
CA HIS A 9 -26.73 10.97 -7.76
C HIS A 9 -25.96 9.79 -7.14
N GLU A 10 -25.26 8.96 -7.94
CA GLU A 10 -24.51 7.79 -7.43
C GLU A 10 -23.45 8.13 -6.36
N ASP A 11 -23.13 9.41 -6.22
CA ASP A 11 -22.15 9.95 -5.27
C ASP A 11 -22.79 10.62 -4.04
N GLU A 12 -24.13 10.75 -3.98
CA GLU A 12 -24.83 11.24 -2.80
C GLU A 12 -24.86 10.15 -1.72
N LEU A 13 -24.28 10.45 -0.55
CA LEU A 13 -24.30 9.55 0.61
C LEU A 13 -25.73 9.44 1.15
N ASP A 14 -26.29 8.24 1.07
CA ASP A 14 -27.61 7.91 1.59
C ASP A 14 -27.67 8.14 3.12
N PRO A 15 -28.55 9.02 3.62
CA PRO A 15 -28.72 9.26 5.06
C PRO A 15 -29.14 8.00 5.84
N GLU A 16 -29.82 7.05 5.21
CA GLU A 16 -30.19 5.77 5.84
C GLU A 16 -28.99 4.81 5.98
N ALA A 17 -27.93 5.02 5.20
CA ALA A 17 -26.67 4.27 5.35
C ALA A 17 -25.86 4.67 6.60
N PHE A 18 -26.32 5.66 7.37
CA PHE A 18 -25.74 6.07 8.65
C PHE A 18 -26.31 5.31 9.87
N GLU A 19 -27.22 4.36 9.70
CA GLU A 19 -27.58 3.41 10.76
C GLU A 19 -26.42 2.42 11.01
N TRP A 20 -25.42 2.89 11.77
CA TRP A 20 -24.24 2.12 12.12
C TRP A 20 -24.59 0.93 13.03
N ASN A 21 -24.43 -0.29 12.53
CA ASN A 21 -24.70 -1.52 13.26
C ASN A 21 -23.39 -2.22 13.66
N ARG A 22 -23.38 -2.95 14.78
CA ARG A 22 -22.19 -3.69 15.25
C ARG A 22 -21.73 -4.79 14.27
N LYS A 23 -22.60 -5.22 13.34
CA LYS A 23 -22.24 -6.11 12.24
C LYS A 23 -21.42 -5.40 11.16
N ASP A 24 -21.62 -4.10 10.98
CA ASP A 24 -20.84 -3.28 10.05
C ASP A 24 -19.43 -3.07 10.56
N ASP A 25 -19.23 -2.92 11.88
CA ASP A 25 -17.90 -2.91 12.50
C ASP A 25 -17.08 -4.18 12.23
N VAL A 26 -17.70 -5.36 12.34
CA VAL A 26 -17.00 -6.63 12.09
C VAL A 26 -16.67 -6.76 10.61
N LYS A 27 -17.60 -6.36 9.73
CA LYS A 27 -17.41 -6.39 8.28
C LYS A 27 -16.34 -5.39 7.85
N GLU A 28 -16.35 -4.19 8.41
CA GLU A 28 -15.40 -3.12 8.14
C GLU A 28 -14.03 -3.45 8.72
N GLY A 29 -13.98 -4.04 9.92
CA GLY A 29 -12.76 -4.61 10.50
C GLY A 29 -12.18 -5.74 9.64
N LEU A 30 -13.00 -6.65 9.11
CA LEU A 30 -12.57 -7.70 8.19
C LEU A 30 -12.07 -7.10 6.87
N HIS A 31 -12.78 -6.11 6.33
CA HIS A 31 -12.36 -5.40 5.12
C HIS A 31 -11.05 -4.65 5.35
N MET A 32 -10.85 -4.02 6.51
CA MET A 32 -9.61 -3.34 6.87
C MET A 32 -8.46 -4.33 7.06
N LEU A 33 -8.73 -5.52 7.60
CA LEU A 33 -7.75 -6.59 7.74
C LEU A 33 -7.31 -7.14 6.37
N LEU A 34 -8.24 -7.32 5.44
CA LEU A 34 -7.95 -7.81 4.08
C LEU A 34 -7.33 -6.76 3.16
N SER A 35 -7.80 -5.52 3.23
CA SER A 35 -7.34 -4.42 2.39
C SER A 35 -6.11 -3.72 2.95
N HIS A 36 -5.84 -3.85 4.25
CA HIS A 36 -4.82 -3.09 4.98
C HIS A 36 -4.92 -1.56 4.73
N HIS A 37 -6.12 -1.08 4.42
CA HIS A 37 -6.39 0.31 4.08
C HIS A 37 -7.75 0.75 4.63
N PRO A 38 -7.90 2.00 5.09
CA PRO A 38 -9.21 2.57 5.40
C PRO A 38 -10.06 2.67 4.12
N PRO A 39 -11.41 2.69 4.23
CA PRO A 39 -12.32 2.76 3.08
C PRO A 39 -12.03 3.91 2.10
N SER A 40 -11.51 5.04 2.61
CA SER A 40 -11.10 6.20 1.82
C SER A 40 -9.96 5.93 0.83
N LEU A 41 -9.29 4.77 0.93
CA LEU A 41 -8.14 4.39 0.10
C LEU A 41 -8.40 3.14 -0.77
N TYR A 42 -9.66 2.73 -0.97
CA TYR A 42 -9.99 1.58 -1.83
C TYR A 42 -9.56 1.73 -3.29
N GLY A 43 -9.26 2.95 -3.77
CA GLY A 43 -8.62 3.17 -5.07
C GLY A 43 -7.25 2.48 -5.22
N HIS A 44 -6.65 2.03 -4.12
CA HIS A 44 -5.39 1.29 -4.07
C HIS A 44 -5.56 -0.23 -3.97
N CYS A 45 -6.80 -0.70 -4.01
CA CYS A 45 -7.15 -2.10 -3.84
C CYS A 45 -7.65 -2.72 -5.15
N LEU A 46 -7.29 -3.98 -5.37
CA LEU A 46 -7.93 -4.84 -6.35
C LEU A 46 -9.32 -5.21 -5.84
N ARG A 47 -10.35 -4.80 -6.57
CA ARG A 47 -11.74 -5.15 -6.28
C ARG A 47 -12.04 -6.52 -6.91
N VAL A 48 -12.38 -7.50 -6.09
CA VAL A 48 -12.89 -8.80 -6.53
C VAL A 48 -14.34 -8.90 -6.11
N SER A 49 -15.26 -8.95 -7.07
CA SER A 49 -16.69 -9.12 -6.82
C SER A 49 -17.09 -10.58 -6.95
N PHE A 50 -17.64 -11.18 -5.90
CA PHE A 50 -18.20 -12.52 -5.93
C PHE A 50 -19.61 -12.53 -5.33
N ARG A 51 -20.60 -13.04 -6.08
CA ARG A 51 -22.01 -13.13 -5.65
C ARG A 51 -22.57 -11.84 -5.02
N GLY A 52 -22.33 -10.70 -5.67
CA GLY A 52 -22.82 -9.39 -5.22
C GLY A 52 -22.05 -8.77 -4.04
N ARG A 53 -20.98 -9.40 -3.55
CA ARG A 53 -20.09 -8.85 -2.52
C ARG A 53 -18.75 -8.46 -3.13
N SER A 54 -18.28 -7.25 -2.85
CA SER A 54 -16.95 -6.78 -3.27
C SER A 54 -15.95 -6.90 -2.13
N LEU A 55 -14.86 -7.64 -2.37
CA LEU A 55 -13.70 -7.70 -1.50
C LEU A 55 -12.59 -6.83 -2.09
N TYR A 56 -11.87 -6.13 -1.20
CA TYR A 56 -10.80 -5.21 -1.58
C TYR A 56 -9.48 -5.76 -1.05
N PHE A 57 -8.57 -6.10 -1.94
CA PHE A 57 -7.22 -6.57 -1.60
C PHE A 57 -6.20 -5.50 -1.92
N CYS A 58 -5.26 -5.21 -1.02
CA CYS A 58 -4.18 -4.27 -1.35
C CYS A 58 -3.42 -4.73 -2.60
N GLY A 59 -3.42 -3.93 -3.67
CA GLY A 59 -2.80 -4.33 -4.94
C GLY A 59 -1.33 -4.72 -4.78
N ARG A 60 -0.60 -4.05 -3.89
CA ARG A 60 0.80 -4.35 -3.58
C ARG A 60 0.97 -5.65 -2.80
N CYS A 61 0.19 -5.85 -1.73
CA CYS A 61 0.30 -7.07 -0.92
C CYS A 61 -0.10 -8.30 -1.75
N THR A 62 -1.14 -8.18 -2.59
CA THR A 62 -1.50 -9.22 -3.55
C THR A 62 -0.33 -9.54 -4.49
N GLY A 63 0.36 -8.51 -4.99
CA GLY A 63 1.61 -8.68 -5.74
C GLY A 63 2.67 -9.45 -4.95
N ILE A 64 3.00 -9.00 -3.73
CA ILE A 64 4.04 -9.63 -2.90
C ILE A 64 3.73 -11.09 -2.61
N TYR A 65 2.50 -11.41 -2.19
CA TYR A 65 2.13 -12.79 -1.87
C TYR A 65 2.11 -13.69 -3.11
N SER A 66 1.60 -13.20 -4.25
CA SER A 66 1.62 -13.96 -5.50
C SER A 66 3.05 -14.15 -6.01
N GLY A 67 3.91 -13.14 -5.92
CA GLY A 67 5.33 -13.22 -6.27
C GLY A 67 6.11 -14.19 -5.40
N LEU A 68 5.86 -14.19 -4.08
CA LEU A 68 6.46 -15.13 -3.15
C LEU A 68 6.03 -16.56 -3.45
N GLY A 69 4.72 -16.81 -3.55
CA GLY A 69 4.18 -18.15 -3.81
C GLY A 69 4.61 -18.70 -5.16
N LEU A 70 4.44 -17.93 -6.24
CA LEU A 70 4.86 -18.35 -7.58
C LEU A 70 6.38 -18.44 -7.69
N GLY A 71 7.13 -17.56 -7.05
CA GLY A 71 8.59 -17.64 -6.99
C GLY A 71 9.08 -18.93 -6.39
N ILE A 72 8.53 -19.32 -5.23
CA ILE A 72 8.87 -20.60 -4.58
C ILE A 72 8.52 -21.78 -5.50
N ILE A 73 7.30 -21.80 -6.06
CA ILE A 73 6.85 -22.88 -6.94
C ILE A 73 7.78 -23.02 -8.15
N LEU A 74 8.10 -21.92 -8.84
CA LEU A 74 8.93 -21.93 -10.04
C LEU A 74 10.37 -22.36 -9.73
N LEU A 75 10.99 -21.79 -8.70
CA LEU A 75 12.36 -22.11 -8.33
C LEU A 75 12.53 -23.59 -7.94
N VAL A 76 11.55 -24.15 -7.21
CA VAL A 76 11.56 -25.57 -6.81
C VAL A 76 11.25 -26.50 -7.98
N LEU A 77 10.21 -26.19 -8.76
CA LEU A 77 9.75 -27.02 -9.89
C LEU A 77 10.83 -27.13 -10.97
N PHE A 78 11.53 -26.03 -11.25
CA PHE A 78 12.61 -25.99 -12.23
C PHE A 78 13.98 -26.34 -11.65
N GLN A 79 14.07 -26.72 -10.36
CA GLN A 79 15.32 -27.12 -9.70
C GLN A 79 16.44 -26.07 -9.90
N ILE A 80 16.09 -24.79 -9.77
CA ILE A 80 17.04 -23.70 -10.02
C ILE A 80 18.12 -23.70 -8.95
N ASP A 81 19.37 -23.86 -9.38
CA ASP A 81 20.53 -23.76 -8.50
C ASP A 81 20.83 -22.29 -8.16
N LEU A 82 20.80 -21.95 -6.88
CA LEU A 82 21.03 -20.60 -6.35
C LEU A 82 22.52 -20.31 -6.11
N ASN A 83 23.40 -20.98 -6.85
CA ASN A 83 24.84 -20.74 -6.84
C ASN A 83 25.29 -19.88 -8.05
N PRO A 84 26.16 -18.87 -7.84
CA PRO A 84 26.72 -18.42 -6.57
C PRO A 84 25.73 -17.54 -5.77
N GLU A 85 25.67 -17.72 -4.45
CA GLU A 85 24.67 -17.07 -3.58
C GLU A 85 24.65 -15.54 -3.67
N TRP A 86 25.82 -14.91 -3.77
CA TRP A 86 25.94 -13.44 -3.80
C TRP A 86 25.21 -12.81 -5.00
N PHE A 87 25.20 -13.51 -6.14
CA PHE A 87 24.55 -13.04 -7.36
C PHE A 87 23.03 -13.05 -7.17
N TRP A 88 22.50 -14.16 -6.65
CA TRP A 88 21.07 -14.31 -6.37
C TRP A 88 20.60 -13.38 -5.26
N PHE A 89 21.43 -13.13 -4.26
CA PHE A 89 21.16 -12.13 -3.24
C PHE A 89 21.04 -10.72 -3.85
N LEU A 90 22.01 -10.30 -4.66
CA LEU A 90 21.96 -8.99 -5.32
C LEU A 90 20.73 -8.87 -6.24
N PHE A 91 20.44 -9.90 -7.03
CA PHE A 91 19.26 -9.96 -7.89
C PHE A 91 17.96 -9.83 -7.06
N SER A 92 17.88 -10.51 -5.92
CA SER A 92 16.75 -10.41 -5.00
C SER A 92 16.57 -9.01 -4.42
N VAL A 93 17.67 -8.35 -4.05
CA VAL A 93 17.65 -6.97 -3.54
C VAL A 93 17.15 -6.02 -4.63
N ILE A 94 17.63 -6.15 -5.87
CA ILE A 94 17.16 -5.33 -7.01
C ILE A 94 15.66 -5.51 -7.22
N LEU A 95 15.18 -6.76 -7.23
CA LEU A 95 13.76 -7.06 -7.36
C LEU A 95 12.93 -6.48 -6.22
N GLY A 96 13.39 -6.62 -4.97
CA GLY A 96 12.79 -6.01 -3.78
C GLY A 96 12.69 -4.49 -3.89
N PHE A 97 13.73 -3.86 -4.42
CA PHE A 97 13.82 -2.40 -4.52
C PHE A 97 12.78 -1.81 -5.47
N THR A 98 12.27 -2.56 -6.45
CA THR A 98 11.20 -2.09 -7.35
C THR A 98 9.95 -1.62 -6.58
N THR A 99 9.54 -2.36 -5.54
CA THR A 99 8.42 -1.97 -4.66
C THR A 99 8.77 -0.76 -3.82
N VAL A 100 9.99 -0.69 -3.30
CA VAL A 100 10.45 0.45 -2.49
C VAL A 100 10.42 1.73 -3.34
N VAL A 101 10.98 1.71 -4.55
CA VAL A 101 10.99 2.86 -5.46
C VAL A 101 9.57 3.29 -5.82
N ASP A 102 8.70 2.36 -6.19
CA ASP A 102 7.29 2.66 -6.47
C ASP A 102 6.62 3.34 -5.27
N TRP A 103 6.79 2.80 -4.06
CA TRP A 103 6.22 3.36 -2.84
C TRP A 103 6.77 4.73 -2.48
N VAL A 104 8.09 4.89 -2.48
CA VAL A 104 8.76 6.15 -2.15
C VAL A 104 8.34 7.24 -3.13
N SER A 105 8.27 6.92 -4.42
CA SER A 105 7.85 7.88 -5.43
C SER A 105 6.42 8.37 -5.17
N GLN A 106 5.49 7.49 -4.82
CA GLN A 106 4.11 7.88 -4.50
C GLN A 106 3.97 8.61 -3.16
N ARG A 107 4.83 8.30 -2.18
CA ARG A 107 4.75 8.90 -0.85
C ARG A 107 5.35 10.30 -0.80
N LEU A 108 6.45 10.52 -1.53
CA LEU A 108 7.22 11.76 -1.47
C LEU A 108 6.95 12.71 -2.65
N THR A 109 6.17 12.30 -3.64
CA THR A 109 5.81 13.13 -4.80
C THR A 109 4.31 13.05 -5.10
N PRO A 110 3.74 13.98 -5.89
CA PRO A 110 2.32 13.93 -6.30
C PRO A 110 1.96 12.79 -7.26
N ARG A 111 2.91 11.89 -7.57
CA ARG A 111 2.72 10.82 -8.55
C ARG A 111 1.62 9.86 -8.11
N LYS A 112 0.58 9.73 -8.94
CA LYS A 112 -0.41 8.66 -8.84
C LYS A 112 0.09 7.43 -9.60
N THR A 113 -0.15 6.24 -9.06
CA THR A 113 0.16 4.96 -9.72
C THR A 113 -1.15 4.21 -9.99
N THR A 114 -1.07 3.14 -10.78
CA THR A 114 -2.21 2.23 -11.01
C THR A 114 -2.08 0.98 -10.16
N ASN A 115 -3.20 0.30 -9.89
CA ASN A 115 -3.18 -0.98 -9.16
C ASN A 115 -2.37 -2.06 -9.87
N HIS A 116 -2.31 -2.01 -11.21
CA HIS A 116 -1.47 -2.90 -12.00
C HIS A 116 0.02 -2.68 -11.70
N ILE A 117 0.50 -1.43 -11.70
CA ILE A 117 1.90 -1.13 -11.38
C ILE A 117 2.22 -1.57 -9.95
N ARG A 118 1.33 -1.30 -8.98
CA ARG A 118 1.49 -1.73 -7.58
C ARG A 118 1.61 -3.23 -7.44
N ALA A 119 0.79 -3.98 -8.19
CA ALA A 119 0.82 -5.44 -8.21
C ALA A 119 2.10 -5.97 -8.84
N VAL A 120 2.54 -5.42 -9.98
CA VAL A 120 3.78 -5.84 -10.67
C VAL A 120 5.01 -5.57 -9.81
N THR A 121 5.15 -4.35 -9.26
CA THR A 121 6.28 -4.04 -8.39
C THR A 121 6.26 -4.92 -7.15
N GLY A 122 5.07 -5.14 -6.57
CA GLY A 122 4.85 -6.05 -5.45
C GLY A 122 5.29 -7.48 -5.79
N PHE A 123 4.90 -7.97 -6.97
CA PHE A 123 5.29 -9.29 -7.48
C PHE A 123 6.80 -9.45 -7.59
N CYS A 124 7.50 -8.47 -8.17
CA CYS A 124 8.96 -8.48 -8.22
C CYS A 124 9.54 -8.59 -6.81
N SER A 125 9.06 -7.79 -5.85
CA SER A 125 9.54 -7.87 -4.47
C SER A 125 9.22 -9.20 -3.79
N GLY A 126 8.05 -9.78 -4.04
CA GLY A 126 7.69 -11.11 -3.56
C GLY A 126 8.58 -12.21 -4.12
N PHE A 127 8.92 -12.12 -5.42
CA PHE A 127 9.82 -13.05 -6.07
C PHE A 127 11.25 -12.95 -5.52
N GLY A 128 11.75 -11.73 -5.29
CA GLY A 128 13.04 -11.53 -4.61
C GLY A 128 13.04 -12.12 -3.20
N LEU A 129 11.92 -12.01 -2.47
CA LEU A 129 11.75 -12.62 -1.16
C LEU A 129 11.76 -14.15 -1.23
N ALA A 130 11.16 -14.75 -2.26
CA ALA A 130 11.21 -16.20 -2.49
C ALA A 130 12.65 -16.73 -2.64
N ILE A 131 13.48 -16.02 -3.40
CA ILE A 131 14.89 -16.37 -3.59
C ILE A 131 15.64 -16.31 -2.25
N ILE A 132 15.47 -15.24 -1.47
CA ILE A 132 16.12 -15.08 -0.16
C ILE A 132 15.68 -16.20 0.80
N PHE A 133 14.39 -16.56 0.82
CA PHE A 133 13.89 -17.65 1.65
C PHE A 133 14.48 -19.00 1.26
N LEU A 134 14.51 -19.33 -0.03
CA LEU A 134 15.01 -20.62 -0.51
C LEU A 134 16.53 -20.77 -0.41
N MET A 135 17.26 -19.65 -0.45
CA MET A 135 18.70 -19.65 -0.21
C MET A 135 19.05 -20.08 1.22
N GLY A 136 18.14 -19.90 2.18
CA GLY A 136 18.31 -20.38 3.56
C GLY A 136 19.41 -19.68 4.37
N ASN A 137 20.02 -18.63 3.82
CA ASN A 137 21.13 -17.92 4.44
C ASN A 137 20.62 -16.79 5.37
N LEU A 138 20.72 -17.00 6.68
CA LEU A 138 20.24 -16.07 7.70
C LEU A 138 20.89 -14.68 7.58
N PHE A 139 22.18 -14.61 7.24
CA PHE A 139 22.88 -13.34 7.12
C PHE A 139 22.24 -12.46 6.03
N TYR A 140 22.01 -13.03 4.84
CA TYR A 140 21.35 -12.30 3.75
C TYR A 140 19.91 -11.90 4.08
N MET A 141 19.18 -12.75 4.81
CA MET A 141 17.84 -12.42 5.28
C MET A 141 17.85 -11.20 6.23
N LEU A 142 18.77 -11.17 7.20
CA LEU A 142 18.92 -10.05 8.13
C LEU A 142 19.35 -8.76 7.42
N VAL A 143 20.26 -8.86 6.45
CA VAL A 143 20.67 -7.70 5.63
C VAL A 143 19.48 -7.16 4.84
N ALA A 144 18.70 -8.02 4.17
CA ALA A 144 17.53 -7.61 3.40
C ALA A 144 16.46 -6.93 4.29
N LEU A 145 16.18 -7.49 5.47
CA LEU A 145 15.28 -6.89 6.45
C LEU A 145 15.79 -5.54 6.96
N SER A 146 17.09 -5.42 7.21
CA SER A 146 17.72 -4.17 7.64
C SER A 146 17.61 -3.08 6.56
N ILE A 147 17.82 -3.43 5.29
CA ILE A 147 17.63 -2.51 4.16
C ILE A 147 16.17 -2.05 4.07
N MET A 148 15.21 -2.99 4.19
CA MET A 148 13.79 -2.67 4.16
C MET A 148 13.39 -1.74 5.31
N ALA A 149 13.74 -2.09 6.54
CA ALA A 149 13.45 -1.28 7.72
C ALA A 149 14.10 0.12 7.62
N GLY A 150 15.36 0.19 7.19
CA GLY A 150 16.06 1.45 6.97
C GLY A 150 15.37 2.33 5.91
N SER A 151 14.95 1.75 4.79
CA SER A 151 14.25 2.50 3.73
C SER A 151 12.92 3.09 4.19
N VAL A 152 12.12 2.31 4.93
CA VAL A 152 10.83 2.77 5.48
C VAL A 152 11.06 3.85 6.55
N GLY A 153 12.06 3.65 7.42
CA GLY A 153 12.42 4.62 8.46
C GLY A 153 12.87 5.96 7.88
N ILE A 154 13.77 5.96 6.89
CA ILE A 154 14.24 7.18 6.22
C ILE A 154 13.07 7.94 5.59
N VAL A 155 12.20 7.25 4.86
CA VAL A 155 11.05 7.87 4.20
C VAL A 155 10.07 8.44 5.22
N GLY A 156 9.80 7.70 6.30
CA GLY A 156 8.98 8.18 7.41
C GLY A 156 9.55 9.44 8.07
N LEU A 157 10.86 9.51 8.27
CA LEU A 157 11.53 10.71 8.79
C LEU A 157 11.42 11.90 7.84
N ILE A 158 11.60 11.69 6.52
CA ILE A 158 11.45 12.74 5.50
C ILE A 158 10.02 13.27 5.48
N GLU A 159 9.04 12.36 5.47
CA GLU A 159 7.63 12.73 5.47
C GLU A 159 7.26 13.51 6.73
N ASN A 160 7.66 13.03 7.89
CA ASN A 160 7.39 13.69 9.17
C ASN A 160 7.96 15.12 9.16
N ARG A 161 9.21 15.30 8.72
CA ARG A 161 9.82 16.63 8.59
C ARG A 161 9.05 17.55 7.64
N ARG A 162 8.59 17.04 6.49
CA ARG A 162 7.80 17.83 5.53
C ARG A 162 6.45 18.25 6.10
N ARG A 163 5.77 17.32 6.77
CA ARG A 163 4.47 17.56 7.42
C ARG A 163 4.58 18.58 8.55
N THR A 164 5.60 18.48 9.41
CA THR A 164 5.80 19.47 10.49
C THR A 164 6.02 20.87 9.91
N LYS A 165 6.86 21.00 8.87
CA LYS A 165 7.07 22.29 8.20
C LYS A 165 5.79 22.88 7.61
N SER A 166 4.97 22.06 6.94
CA SER A 166 3.70 22.54 6.36
C SER A 166 2.71 22.98 7.43
N LEU A 167 2.62 22.26 8.55
CA LEU A 167 1.77 22.62 9.68
C LEU A 167 2.22 23.92 10.35
N THR A 168 3.53 24.12 10.55
CA THR A 168 4.06 25.38 11.09
C THR A 168 3.72 26.58 10.20
N VAL A 169 3.88 26.43 8.88
CA VAL A 169 3.52 27.49 7.92
C VAL A 169 2.02 27.78 7.93
N MET A 170 1.17 26.74 7.99
CA MET A 170 -0.28 26.94 8.06
C MET A 170 -0.70 27.63 9.36
N ARG A 171 -0.14 27.24 10.51
CA ARG A 171 -0.40 27.90 11.80
C ARG A 171 0.00 29.37 11.76
N ALA A 172 1.19 29.69 11.26
CA ALA A 172 1.64 31.07 11.14
C ALA A 172 0.75 31.93 10.21
N LYS A 173 0.12 31.33 9.19
CA LYS A 173 -0.85 32.03 8.34
C LYS A 173 -2.14 32.33 9.08
N PHE A 174 -2.69 31.36 9.81
CA PHE A 174 -3.90 31.59 10.62
C PHE A 174 -3.68 32.65 11.69
N GLU A 175 -2.56 32.59 12.42
CA GLU A 175 -2.19 33.62 13.40
C GLU A 175 -2.07 35.03 12.78
N ALA A 176 -1.60 35.12 11.53
CA ALA A 176 -1.50 36.40 10.82
C ALA A 176 -2.81 36.87 10.18
N GLU A 177 -3.77 35.98 9.93
CA GLU A 177 -5.13 36.33 9.50
C GLU A 177 -5.95 36.80 10.70
N ASP A 178 -5.92 36.06 11.82
CA ASP A 178 -6.59 36.43 13.07
C ASP A 178 -6.12 37.80 13.57
N ALA A 179 -4.81 38.09 13.53
CA ALA A 179 -4.27 39.39 13.93
C ALA A 179 -4.71 40.56 13.03
N LYS A 180 -5.10 40.30 11.78
CA LYS A 180 -5.64 41.33 10.87
C LYS A 180 -7.13 41.56 11.05
N ASP A 181 -7.86 40.53 11.48
CA ASP A 181 -9.29 40.64 11.77
C ASP A 181 -9.55 41.34 13.12
N GLU A 182 -8.52 41.44 13.98
CA GLU A 182 -8.53 42.16 15.26
C GLU A 182 -8.16 43.67 15.15
N GLU A 183 -7.63 44.14 14.01
CA GLU A 183 -7.28 45.56 13.72
C GLU A 183 -8.40 46.32 12.98
#